data_AF-M3GM38-F1
#
_entry.id   AF-M3GM38-F1
#
_cell.length_a   1.000
_cell.length_b   1.000
_cell.length_c   1.000
_cell.angle_alpha   90.00
_cell.angle_beta   90.00
_cell.angle_gamma   90.00
#
_symmetry.space_group_name_H-M   'P 1'
#
loop_
_entity.id
_entity.type
_entity.pdbx_description
1 polymer ?
#
loop_
_entity_poly.entity_id
_entity_poly.type
_entity_poly.pdbx_seq_one_letter_code
_entity_poly.pdbx_strand_id
1 'polypeptide(L)'
;MGSIRFIYDPNEETNRQFGRKWKEVQFYDEDGILVLASILLDNKGLAFELEIWKTDFNPLIRSPKKEDIPIVQSQNKHNKNRIF
;
A
#
# COMPACT_ATOMS: atom_id res chain seq x y z
N MET A 1 1.27 -15.36 -3.81
CA MET A 1 0.63 -14.10 -3.36
C MET A 1 0.49 -14.13 -1.86
N GLY A 2 0.49 -12.98 -1.20
CA GLY A 2 0.30 -12.92 0.24
C GLY A 2 0.18 -11.51 0.78
N SER A 3 -0.25 -11.43 2.03
CA SER A 3 -0.22 -10.22 2.82
C SER A 3 0.74 -10.38 4.00
N ILE A 4 1.34 -9.27 4.42
CA ILE A 4 2.14 -9.17 5.63
C ILE A 4 1.32 -8.34 6.62
N ARG A 5 0.92 -8.95 7.74
CA ARG A 5 0.16 -8.27 8.79
C ARG A 5 1.08 -7.52 9.73
N PHE A 6 0.75 -6.26 9.98
CA PHE A 6 1.40 -5.46 11.00
C PHE A 6 0.80 -5.80 12.37
N ILE A 7 1.63 -6.34 13.27
CA ILE A 7 1.22 -6.72 14.63
C ILE A 7 1.36 -5.58 15.65
N TYR A 8 2.06 -4.51 15.28
CA TYR A 8 2.23 -3.36 16.16
C TYR A 8 0.95 -2.52 16.22
N ASP A 9 0.48 -2.25 17.44
CA ASP A 9 -0.56 -1.27 17.74
C ASP A 9 -0.11 -0.46 18.97
N PRO A 10 -0.06 0.88 18.90
CA PRO A 10 0.28 1.72 20.05
C PRO A 10 -0.72 1.62 21.21
N ASN A 11 -1.93 1.09 20.97
CA ASN A 11 -2.96 0.87 21.98
C ASN A 11 -3.07 -0.60 22.42
N GLU A 12 -2.14 -1.46 22.00
CA GLU A 12 -2.09 -2.89 22.35
C GLU A 12 -3.37 -3.68 21.99
N GLU A 13 -4.13 -3.23 20.98
CA GLU A 13 -5.31 -3.95 20.54
C GLU A 13 -4.98 -5.17 19.70
N THR A 14 -5.50 -6.32 20.10
CA THR A 14 -5.28 -7.61 19.43
C THR A 14 -6.32 -7.90 18.34
N ASN A 15 -7.50 -7.30 18.43
CA ASN A 15 -8.62 -7.54 17.50
C ASN A 15 -8.79 -6.42 16.45
N ARG A 16 -7.68 -6.05 15.81
CA ARG A 16 -7.69 -5.05 14.74
C ARG A 16 -8.43 -5.59 13.51
N GLN A 17 -9.23 -4.73 12.89
CA GLN A 17 -10.01 -5.05 11.70
C GLN A 17 -9.63 -4.13 10.54
N PHE A 18 -9.62 -4.68 9.33
CA PHE A 18 -9.44 -3.91 8.11
C PHE A 18 -10.43 -2.75 8.04
N GLY A 19 -9.95 -1.56 7.68
CA GLY A 19 -10.77 -0.37 7.47
C GLY A 19 -10.76 0.09 6.01
N ARG A 20 -9.57 0.41 5.46
CA ARG A 20 -9.48 0.92 4.08
C ARG A 20 -8.12 0.69 3.43
N LYS A 21 -8.07 0.69 2.09
CA LYS A 21 -6.83 0.82 1.33
C LYS A 21 -6.32 2.27 1.39
N TRP A 22 -5.08 2.48 1.81
CA TRP A 22 -4.49 3.83 1.90
C TRP A 22 -3.76 4.24 0.64
N LYS A 23 -2.86 3.40 0.16
CA LYS A 23 -2.08 3.66 -1.05
C LYS A 23 -1.78 2.36 -1.75
N GLU A 24 -1.77 2.42 -3.07
CA GLU A 24 -1.39 1.34 -3.96
C GLU A 24 -0.32 1.87 -4.91
N VAL A 25 0.65 1.02 -5.21
CA VAL A 25 1.65 1.26 -6.24
C VAL A 25 1.69 0.08 -7.18
N GLN A 26 2.15 0.37 -8.39
CA GLN A 26 2.36 -0.62 -9.44
C GLN A 26 3.84 -0.63 -9.79
N PHE A 27 4.39 -1.83 -9.96
CA PHE A 27 5.72 -2.05 -10.49
C PHE A 27 5.74 -3.34 -11.30
N TYR A 28 6.81 -3.58 -12.04
CA TYR A 28 7.00 -4.81 -12.80
C TYR A 28 8.01 -5.72 -12.09
N ASP A 29 7.67 -7.00 -11.97
CA ASP A 29 8.60 -8.03 -11.49
C ASP A 29 9.70 -8.30 -12.53
N GLU A 30 10.67 -9.15 -12.20
CA GLU A 30 11.82 -9.44 -13.06
C GLU A 30 11.46 -10.05 -14.42
N ASP A 31 10.33 -10.74 -14.50
CA ASP A 31 9.77 -11.30 -15.73
C ASP A 31 8.85 -10.34 -16.49
N GLY A 32 8.76 -9.08 -16.07
CA GLY A 32 7.95 -8.06 -16.71
C GLY A 32 6.45 -8.16 -16.41
N ILE A 33 6.05 -9.00 -15.46
CA ILE A 33 4.64 -9.10 -15.03
C ILE A 33 4.31 -7.99 -14.03
N LEU A 34 3.12 -7.42 -14.16
CA LEU A 34 2.63 -6.36 -13.29
C LEU A 34 2.38 -6.87 -11.87
N VAL A 35 2.86 -6.09 -10.90
CA VAL A 35 2.63 -6.32 -9.48
C VAL A 35 1.96 -5.10 -8.86
N LEU A 36 0.90 -5.35 -8.10
CA LEU A 36 0.20 -4.38 -7.26
C LEU A 36 0.69 -4.55 -5.82
N ALA A 37 1.16 -3.48 -5.19
CA ALA A 37 1.49 -3.46 -3.77
C ALA A 37 0.65 -2.40 -3.05
N SER A 38 -0.04 -2.81 -1.99
CA SER A 38 -1.05 -2.00 -1.31
C SER A 38 -0.85 -1.98 0.20
N ILE A 39 -0.86 -0.79 0.80
CA ILE A 39 -0.94 -0.63 2.25
C ILE A 39 -2.41 -0.47 2.65
N LEU A 40 -2.86 -1.39 3.49
CA LEU A 40 -4.17 -1.38 4.12
C LEU A 40 -4.06 -0.79 5.52
N LEU A 41 -5.04 0.02 5.90
CA LEU A 41 -5.20 0.55 7.25
C LEU A 41 -6.36 -0.13 7.95
N ASP A 42 -6.29 -0.19 9.27
CA ASP A 42 -7.41 -0.62 10.10
C ASP A 42 -8.46 0.50 10.24
N ASN A 43 -9.52 0.20 10.99
CA ASN A 43 -10.59 1.16 11.32
C ASN A 43 -10.10 2.40 12.10
N LYS A 44 -8.90 2.37 12.67
CA LYS A 44 -8.27 3.48 13.39
C LYS A 44 -7.26 4.25 12.55
N GLY A 45 -7.06 3.85 11.29
CA GLY A 45 -6.11 4.48 10.38
C GLY A 45 -4.66 4.07 10.61
N LEU A 46 -4.40 3.03 11.39
CA LEU A 46 -3.06 2.47 11.59
C LEU A 46 -2.75 1.41 10.53
N ALA A 47 -1.47 1.28 10.14
CA ALA A 47 -1.03 0.27 9.17
C ALA A 47 -1.44 -1.14 9.64
N PHE A 48 -2.22 -1.84 8.81
CA PHE A 48 -2.86 -3.10 9.15
C PHE A 48 -2.26 -4.25 8.36
N GLU A 49 -2.20 -4.14 7.03
CA GLU A 49 -1.58 -5.14 6.16
C GLU A 49 -0.85 -4.48 4.97
N LEU A 50 0.22 -5.13 4.51
CA LEU A 50 0.84 -4.90 3.21
C LEU A 50 0.47 -6.08 2.30
N GLU A 51 -0.26 -5.83 1.23
CA GLU A 51 -0.60 -6.84 0.23
C GLU A 51 0.30 -6.70 -0.99
N ILE A 52 0.81 -7.82 -1.52
CA ILE A 52 1.57 -7.87 -2.78
C ILE A 52 0.96 -8.92 -3.71
N TRP A 53 0.51 -8.45 -4.88
CA TRP A 53 -0.26 -9.23 -5.84
C TRP A 53 0.31 -9.13 -7.24
N LYS A 54 0.85 -10.24 -7.76
CA LYS A 54 1.34 -10.38 -9.14
C LYS A 54 0.20 -10.82 -10.06
N THR A 55 -0.07 -10.12 -11.16
CA THR A 55 -1.34 -10.30 -11.89
C THR A 55 -1.52 -11.65 -12.59
N ASP A 56 -0.46 -12.44 -12.73
CA ASP A 56 -0.47 -13.75 -13.37
C ASP A 56 -0.51 -14.94 -12.38
N PHE A 57 -0.61 -14.66 -11.07
CA PHE A 57 -0.65 -15.65 -9.99
C PHE A 57 0.63 -16.48 -9.79
N ASN A 58 1.70 -16.24 -10.55
CA ASN A 58 2.98 -16.87 -10.30
C ASN A 58 3.65 -16.29 -9.04
N PRO A 59 4.61 -17.01 -8.43
CA PRO A 59 5.43 -16.45 -7.36
C PRO A 59 6.14 -15.16 -7.79
N LEU A 60 6.32 -14.26 -6.82
CA LEU A 60 7.14 -13.07 -6.99
C LEU A 60 8.61 -13.49 -7.06
N ILE A 61 9.33 -13.04 -8.09
CA ILE A 61 10.75 -13.39 -8.29
C ILE A 61 11.63 -12.52 -7.39
N ARG A 62 11.35 -11.22 -7.29
CA ARG A 62 12.10 -10.28 -6.46
C ARG A 62 11.21 -9.26 -5.76
N SER A 63 11.68 -8.75 -4.62
CA SER A 63 11.09 -7.56 -4.02
C SER A 63 11.38 -6.31 -4.87
N PRO A 64 10.48 -5.30 -4.86
CA PRO A 64 10.72 -4.04 -5.56
C PRO A 64 11.88 -3.28 -4.93
N LYS A 65 12.67 -2.62 -5.77
CA LYS A 65 13.64 -1.61 -5.38
C LYS A 65 12.98 -0.25 -5.34
N LYS A 66 13.65 0.73 -4.71
CA LYS A 66 13.17 2.10 -4.64
C LYS A 66 12.95 2.70 -6.04
N GLU A 67 13.81 2.36 -6.99
CA GLU A 67 13.74 2.87 -8.37
C GLU A 67 12.55 2.32 -9.15
N ASP A 68 12.03 1.15 -8.78
CA ASP A 68 10.88 0.51 -9.46
C ASP A 68 9.55 1.20 -9.12
N ILE A 69 9.50 1.94 -8.02
CA ILE A 69 8.28 2.56 -7.51
C ILE A 69 8.31 4.06 -7.81
N PRO A 70 7.45 4.57 -8.72
CA PRO A 70 7.41 5.99 -9.00
C PRO A 70 6.98 6.77 -7.75
N ILE A 71 7.80 7.75 -7.34
CA ILE A 71 7.46 8.65 -6.23
C ILE A 71 6.40 9.64 -6.73
N VAL A 72 5.13 9.29 -6.58
CA VAL A 72 4.03 10.22 -6.79
C VAL A 72 3.95 11.14 -5.57
N GLN A 73 4.41 12.39 -5.72
CA GLN A 73 4.13 13.45 -4.75
C GLN A 73 2.62 13.70 -4.73
N SER A 74 2.02 13.64 -3.55
CA SER A 74 0.64 14.06 -3.34
C SER A 74 0.52 15.53 -3.75
N GLN A 75 -0.31 15.85 -4.75
CA GLN A 75 -0.67 17.24 -4.97
C GLN A 75 -1.43 17.73 -3.73
N ASN A 76 -0.82 18.66 -3.00
CA ASN A 76 -1.47 19.38 -1.92
C ASN A 76 -2.70 20.09 -2.47
N LYS A 77 -3.91 19.54 -2.24
CA LYS A 77 -5.15 20.29 -2.38
C LYS A 77 -5.23 21.32 -1.26
N HIS A 78 -4.43 22.37 -1.35
CA HIS A 78 -4.55 23.57 -0.55
C HIS A 78 -5.16 24.67 -1.43
N ASN A 79 -6.42 24.48 -1.84
CA ASN A 79 -7.21 25.60 -2.39
C ASN A 79 -7.68 26.47 -1.23
N LYS A 80 -6.79 27.38 -0.80
CA LYS A 80 -7.17 28.59 -0.07
C LYS A 80 -7.77 29.58 -1.09
N ASN A 81 -9.00 30.00 -0.81
CA ASN A 81 -9.69 31.21 -1.30
C ASN A 81 -10.01 31.34 -2.79
N ARG A 82 -11.33 31.45 -3.09
CA ARG A 82 -11.83 32.61 -3.85
C ARG A 82 -13.28 32.94 -3.46
N ILE A 83 -13.35 33.99 -2.65
CA ILE A 83 -14.47 34.89 -2.42
C ILE A 83 -14.99 35.38 -3.78
N PHE A 84 -16.28 35.22 -4.05
CA PHE A 84 -17.14 36.18 -4.74
C PHE A 84 -18.58 35.93 -4.28
#